data_AF-A0A6A4ZMF9-F1
#
_entry.id   AF-A0A6A4ZMF9-F1
#
_cell.length_a   1.000
_cell.length_b   1.000
_cell.length_c   1.000
_cell.angle_alpha   90.00
_cell.angle_beta   90.00
_cell.angle_gamma   90.00
#
_symmetry.space_group_name_H-M   'P 1'
#
loop_
_entity.id
_entity.type
_entity.pdbx_description
1 polymer ?
#
loop_
_entity_poly.entity_id
_entity_poly.type
_entity_poly.pdbx_seq_one_letter_code
_entity_poly.pdbx_strand_id
1 'polypeptide(L)'
;LQAASKFGGTLYQLFDQEPQYRKFPLFSSRGSDCFVRQVDIQNGRIVGQYRLSLLHGLDFHAKDSSLRIATCTDPHLAKAICVCDGNVCNDVESLNNHKFVLHPGACNCCWLL
;
A
#
# COMPACT_ATOMS: atom_id res chain seq x y z
N LEU A 1 -14.75 24.65 -7.10
CA LEU A 1 -13.69 24.02 -6.27
C LEU A 1 -13.61 22.57 -6.69
N GLN A 2 -12.62 22.19 -7.48
CA GLN A 2 -12.42 20.79 -7.86
C GLN A 2 -12.02 20.03 -6.58
N ALA A 3 -12.80 19.03 -6.20
CA ALA A 3 -12.52 18.25 -5.00
C ALA A 3 -11.19 17.51 -5.21
N ALA A 4 -10.27 17.61 -4.24
CA ALA A 4 -9.04 16.84 -4.26
C ALA A 4 -9.38 15.35 -4.33
N SER A 5 -8.74 14.62 -5.24
CA SER A 5 -8.87 13.17 -5.31
C SER A 5 -8.28 12.55 -4.04
N LYS A 6 -9.07 11.69 -3.39
CA LYS A 6 -8.66 10.94 -2.21
C LYS A 6 -8.16 9.57 -2.66
N PHE A 7 -6.96 9.22 -2.24
CA PHE A 7 -6.32 7.94 -2.56
C PHE A 7 -5.97 7.19 -1.27
N GLY A 8 -5.93 5.86 -1.38
CA GLY A 8 -5.53 4.95 -0.31
C GLY A 8 -6.68 4.36 0.49
N GLY A 9 -6.33 3.59 1.52
CA GLY A 9 -7.27 2.74 2.28
C GLY A 9 -7.42 1.33 1.71
N THR A 10 -6.56 0.96 0.77
CA THR A 10 -6.50 -0.37 0.14
C THR A 10 -6.35 -1.46 1.19
N LEU A 11 -5.56 -1.21 2.25
CA LEU A 11 -5.33 -2.17 3.32
C LEU A 11 -6.61 -2.45 4.14
N TYR A 12 -7.42 -1.43 4.40
CA TYR A 12 -8.69 -1.62 5.10
C TYR A 12 -9.69 -2.36 4.22
N GLN A 13 -9.77 -2.02 2.93
CA GLN A 13 -10.60 -2.73 1.97
C GLN A 13 -10.17 -4.20 1.83
N LEU A 14 -8.85 -4.45 1.78
CA LEU A 14 -8.29 -5.79 1.80
C LEU A 14 -8.72 -6.55 3.06
N PHE A 15 -8.66 -5.93 4.24
CA PHE A 15 -9.09 -6.59 5.47
C PHE A 15 -10.61 -6.83 5.54
N ASP A 16 -11.40 -5.94 4.96
CA ASP A 16 -12.86 -6.10 4.90
C ASP A 16 -13.25 -7.26 3.94
N GLN A 17 -12.49 -7.45 2.86
CA GLN A 17 -12.71 -8.53 1.88
C GLN A 17 -12.07 -9.86 2.29
N GLU A 18 -10.84 -9.81 2.82
CA GLU A 18 -9.98 -10.95 3.12
C GLU A 18 -9.34 -10.78 4.51
N PRO A 19 -10.10 -11.02 5.60
CA PRO A 19 -9.66 -10.74 6.97
C PRO A 19 -8.39 -11.47 7.39
N GLN A 20 -8.06 -12.61 6.74
CA GLN A 20 -6.87 -13.38 7.05
C GLN A 20 -5.55 -12.61 6.81
N TYR A 21 -5.57 -11.54 6.01
CA TYR A 21 -4.39 -10.69 5.79
C TYR A 21 -4.10 -9.71 6.92
N ARG A 22 -4.97 -9.63 7.93
CA ARG A 22 -4.76 -8.79 9.10
C ARG A 22 -3.88 -9.51 10.11
N LYS A 23 -2.60 -9.12 10.17
CA LYS A 23 -1.61 -9.70 11.09
C LYS A 23 -2.01 -9.60 12.55
N PHE A 24 -2.71 -8.53 12.91
CA PHE A 24 -3.16 -8.24 14.27
C PHE A 24 -4.67 -7.97 14.30
N PRO A 25 -5.52 -9.01 14.41
CA PRO A 25 -6.98 -8.88 14.32
C PRO A 25 -7.58 -7.92 15.37
N LEU A 26 -6.98 -7.87 16.57
CA LEU A 26 -7.43 -7.02 17.67
C LEU A 26 -6.81 -5.62 17.67
N PHE A 27 -5.82 -5.36 16.80
CA PHE A 27 -5.15 -4.06 16.73
C PHE A 27 -5.86 -3.15 15.73
N SER A 28 -6.24 -1.95 16.17
CA SER A 28 -6.80 -0.93 15.27
C SER A 28 -5.68 -0.12 14.61
N SER A 29 -5.37 -0.43 13.36
CA SER A 29 -4.42 0.34 12.53
C SER A 29 -4.80 1.82 12.37
N ARG A 30 -6.05 2.20 12.67
CA ARG A 30 -6.52 3.59 12.62
C ARG A 30 -5.73 4.54 13.52
N GLY A 31 -5.21 4.06 14.66
CA GLY A 31 -4.40 4.89 15.56
C GLY A 31 -3.00 5.17 15.02
N SER A 32 -2.58 4.43 13.99
CA SER A 32 -1.28 4.58 13.35
C SER A 32 -1.39 5.06 11.92
N ASP A 33 -2.58 5.39 11.41
CA ASP A 33 -2.76 5.90 10.05
C ASP A 33 -2.19 7.32 9.93
N CYS A 34 -1.54 7.60 8.81
CA CYS A 34 -1.03 8.92 8.47
C CYS A 34 -1.74 9.45 7.22
N PHE A 35 -1.85 10.78 7.09
CA PHE A 35 -2.41 11.41 5.89
C PHE A 35 -1.39 12.37 5.29
N VAL A 36 -1.09 12.21 4.01
CA VAL A 36 -0.22 13.11 3.25
C VAL A 36 -1.06 13.91 2.28
N ARG A 37 -0.84 15.22 2.21
CA ARG A 37 -1.50 16.10 1.25
C ARG A 37 -0.50 16.50 0.17
N GLN A 38 -0.90 16.32 -1.08
CA GLN A 38 -0.17 16.87 -2.21
C GLN A 38 -0.66 18.30 -2.43
N VAL A 39 0.29 19.23 -2.41
CA VAL A 39 0.04 20.65 -2.63
C VAL A 39 0.67 21.05 -3.96
N ASP A 40 -0.12 21.73 -4.79
CA ASP A 40 0.34 22.37 -6.01
C ASP A 40 1.22 23.58 -5.64
N ILE A 41 2.47 23.58 -6.10
CA ILE A 41 3.46 24.60 -5.75
C ILE A 41 3.12 25.96 -6.37
N GLN A 42 2.44 26.00 -7.52
CA GLN A 42 2.15 27.23 -8.24
C GLN A 42 1.00 28.03 -7.61
N ASN A 43 0.00 27.34 -7.06
CA ASN A 43 -1.21 27.99 -6.52
C ASN A 43 -1.50 27.67 -5.04
N GLY A 44 -0.69 26.82 -4.40
CA GLY A 44 -0.80 26.45 -2.99
C GLY A 44 -2.01 25.57 -2.66
N ARG A 45 -2.76 25.09 -3.65
CA ARG A 45 -3.96 24.28 -3.42
C ARG A 45 -3.61 22.83 -3.19
N ILE A 46 -4.40 22.17 -2.34
CA ILE A 46 -4.32 20.73 -2.15
C ILE A 46 -4.96 20.06 -3.37
N VAL A 47 -4.16 19.31 -4.12
CA VAL A 47 -4.59 18.57 -5.32
C VAL A 47 -4.81 17.08 -5.05
N GLY A 48 -4.25 16.56 -3.95
CA GLY A 48 -4.42 15.16 -3.56
C GLY A 48 -4.33 14.96 -2.05
N GLN A 49 -4.99 13.92 -1.56
CA GLN A 49 -4.87 13.45 -0.17
C GLN A 49 -4.73 11.94 -0.16
N TYR A 50 -3.65 11.46 0.47
CA TYR A 50 -3.26 10.06 0.53
C TYR A 50 -3.39 9.58 1.97
N ARG A 51 -4.18 8.54 2.20
CA ARG A 51 -4.29 7.84 3.49
C ARG A 51 -3.27 6.70 3.49
N LEU A 52 -2.30 6.77 4.40
CA LEU A 52 -1.19 5.83 4.52
C LEU A 52 -1.37 4.95 5.74
N SER A 53 -1.34 3.64 5.55
CA SER A 53 -1.43 2.65 6.61
C SER A 53 -0.10 1.96 6.86
N LEU A 54 0.13 1.52 8.09
CA LEU A 54 1.36 0.81 8.44
C LEU A 54 1.39 -0.59 7.79
N LEU A 55 2.45 -0.85 7.02
CA LEU A 55 2.75 -2.15 6.43
C LEU A 55 2.84 -3.26 7.48
N HIS A 56 3.23 -2.93 8.72
CA HIS A 56 3.29 -3.88 9.83
C HIS A 56 1.94 -4.50 10.19
N GLY A 57 0.82 -3.89 9.78
CA GLY A 57 -0.51 -4.46 9.96
C GLY A 57 -0.84 -5.59 8.98
N LEU A 58 -0.06 -5.74 7.90
CA LEU A 58 -0.26 -6.72 6.84
C LEU A 58 0.47 -8.03 7.17
N ASP A 59 -0.23 -9.15 7.06
CA ASP A 59 0.37 -10.48 7.11
C ASP A 59 0.76 -10.93 5.71
N PHE A 60 2.03 -11.30 5.53
CA PHE A 60 2.56 -11.77 4.26
C PHE A 60 2.32 -13.26 4.03
N HIS A 61 1.87 -13.99 5.06
CA HIS A 61 1.63 -15.43 4.99
C HIS A 61 2.86 -16.20 4.46
N ALA A 62 4.05 -15.88 4.99
CA ALA A 62 5.33 -16.37 4.46
C ALA A 62 5.46 -17.91 4.37
N LYS A 63 4.61 -18.65 5.10
CA LYS A 63 4.59 -20.12 5.13
C LYS A 63 3.44 -20.76 4.34
N ASP A 64 2.42 -20.00 3.95
CA ASP A 64 1.26 -20.49 3.21
C ASP A 64 1.32 -20.00 1.77
N SER A 65 1.67 -20.88 0.83
CA SER A 65 1.83 -20.51 -0.57
C SER A 65 0.55 -20.02 -1.23
N SER A 66 -0.63 -20.43 -0.75
CA SER A 66 -1.92 -20.03 -1.31
C SER A 66 -2.33 -18.63 -0.92
N LEU A 67 -1.89 -18.18 0.27
CA LEU A 67 -2.18 -16.85 0.79
C LEU A 67 -1.01 -15.88 0.66
N ARG A 68 0.18 -16.36 0.32
CA ARG A 68 1.42 -15.57 0.32
C ARG A 68 1.31 -14.30 -0.54
N ILE A 69 1.60 -13.17 0.10
CA ILE A 69 1.86 -11.90 -0.60
C ILE A 69 3.31 -11.94 -1.10
N ALA A 70 3.50 -11.83 -2.41
CA ALA A 70 4.84 -11.69 -2.97
C ALA A 70 5.36 -10.27 -2.78
N THR A 71 6.67 -10.12 -2.62
CA THR A 71 7.31 -8.80 -2.62
C THR A 71 8.04 -8.64 -3.95
N CYS A 72 7.71 -7.57 -4.68
CA CYS A 72 8.42 -7.19 -5.89
C CYS A 72 9.89 -6.92 -5.57
N THR A 73 10.79 -7.39 -6.42
CA THR A 73 12.25 -7.23 -6.27
C THR A 73 12.79 -5.99 -6.95
N ASP A 74 11.98 -5.29 -7.75
CA ASP A 74 12.38 -4.04 -8.39
C ASP A 74 12.52 -2.91 -7.35
N PRO A 75 13.68 -2.26 -7.24
CA PRO A 75 13.85 -1.13 -6.35
C PRO A 75 13.10 0.10 -6.91
N HIS A 76 11.85 0.29 -6.50
CA HIS A 76 11.02 1.43 -6.90
C HIS A 76 11.48 2.76 -6.25
N LEU A 77 12.72 3.21 -6.54
CA LEU A 77 13.38 4.35 -5.92
C LEU A 77 12.62 5.68 -6.07
N ALA A 78 11.77 5.80 -7.09
CA ALA A 78 10.95 6.99 -7.33
C ALA A 78 9.64 7.02 -6.51
N LYS A 79 9.34 5.98 -5.72
CA LYS A 79 8.12 5.89 -4.90
C LYS A 79 8.46 6.07 -3.43
N ALA A 80 7.81 7.00 -2.76
CA ALA A 80 8.04 7.26 -1.33
C ALA A 80 7.29 6.29 -0.39
N ILE A 81 6.34 5.50 -0.93
CA ILE A 81 5.45 4.62 -0.18
C ILE A 81 5.32 3.27 -0.88
N CYS A 82 4.97 2.25 -0.12
CA CYS A 82 4.64 0.94 -0.65
C CYS A 82 3.23 0.93 -1.25
N VAL A 83 2.99 0.05 -2.21
CA VAL A 83 1.67 -0.15 -2.82
C VAL A 83 1.40 -1.65 -2.91
N CYS A 84 0.18 -2.06 -2.57
CA CYS A 84 -0.29 -3.43 -2.81
C CYS A 84 -1.07 -3.42 -4.11
N ASP A 85 -0.65 -4.27 -5.04
CA ASP A 85 -1.18 -4.43 -6.39
C ASP A 85 -1.13 -3.18 -7.28
N GLY A 86 -1.10 -3.41 -8.58
CA GLY A 86 -1.12 -2.38 -9.61
C GLY A 86 -0.07 -2.62 -10.69
N ASN A 87 -0.30 -2.03 -11.87
CA ASN A 87 0.66 -2.04 -12.98
C ASN A 87 1.81 -1.07 -12.68
N VAL A 88 2.57 -1.32 -11.63
CA VAL A 88 3.67 -0.45 -11.18
C VAL A 88 5.01 -0.88 -11.78
N CYS A 89 5.15 -2.16 -12.14
CA CYS A 89 6.36 -2.73 -12.73
C CYS A 89 6.08 -3.41 -14.09
N ASN A 90 7.10 -3.45 -14.95
CA ASN A 90 7.02 -4.09 -16.27
C ASN A 90 7.35 -5.60 -16.24
N ASP A 91 7.97 -6.11 -15.17
CA ASP A 91 8.34 -7.51 -15.00
C ASP A 91 7.30 -8.25 -14.15
N VAL A 92 6.29 -8.82 -14.81
CA VAL A 92 5.14 -9.44 -14.11
C VAL A 92 5.14 -10.98 -14.23
N GLU A 93 5.96 -11.59 -15.09
CA GLU A 93 5.84 -13.04 -15.37
C GLU A 93 6.04 -13.93 -14.14
N SER A 94 7.01 -13.62 -13.27
CA SER A 94 7.27 -14.41 -12.05
C SER A 94 6.33 -14.10 -10.88
N LEU A 95 5.61 -12.98 -10.95
CA LEU A 95 4.72 -12.49 -9.89
C LEU A 95 3.23 -12.74 -10.20
N ASN A 96 2.90 -13.06 -11.46
CA ASN A 96 1.54 -13.36 -11.94
C ASN A 96 0.83 -14.50 -11.19
N ASN A 97 1.59 -15.39 -10.55
CA ASN A 97 1.03 -16.54 -9.82
C ASN A 97 0.56 -16.16 -8.40
N HIS A 98 0.83 -14.95 -7.92
CA HIS A 98 0.43 -14.49 -6.60
C HIS A 98 -0.84 -13.65 -6.67
N LYS A 99 -1.76 -13.88 -5.71
CA LYS A 99 -3.00 -13.11 -5.59
C LYS A 99 -2.74 -11.62 -5.32
N PHE A 100 -1.71 -11.34 -4.52
CA PHE A 100 -1.32 -10.00 -4.10
C PHE A 100 0.20 -9.82 -4.23
N VAL A 101 0.62 -8.63 -4.69
CA VAL A 101 2.03 -8.25 -4.80
C VAL A 101 2.28 -6.93 -4.09
N LEU A 102 3.23 -6.93 -3.17
CA LEU A 102 3.74 -5.74 -2.53
C LEU A 102 4.87 -5.12 -3.36
N HIS A 103 4.69 -3.87 -3.75
CA HIS A 103 5.71 -3.03 -4.36
C HIS A 103 6.34 -2.16 -3.26
N PRO A 104 7.60 -2.42 -2.85
CA PRO A 104 8.24 -1.64 -1.79
C PRO A 104 8.51 -0.21 -2.25
N GLY A 105 8.23 0.76 -1.39
CA GLY A 105 8.70 2.13 -1.56
C GLY A 105 10.20 2.23 -1.30
N ALA A 106 10.79 3.35 -1.71
CA ALA A 106 12.17 3.70 -1.44
C ALA A 106 12.50 3.64 0.07
N CYS A 107 13.77 3.38 0.38
CA CYS A 107 14.32 3.43 1.74
C CYS A 107 13.57 2.55 2.77
N ASN A 108 13.09 1.37 2.38
CA ASN A 108 12.35 0.45 3.25
C ASN A 108 11.13 1.10 3.92
N CYS A 109 10.38 1.91 3.17
CA CYS A 109 9.23 2.61 3.71
C CYS A 109 8.24 1.65 4.40
N CYS A 110 7.86 1.96 5.64
CA CYS A 110 6.91 1.17 6.42
C CYS A 110 5.45 1.50 6.12
N TRP A 111 5.18 2.41 5.18
CA TRP A 111 3.85 2.92 4.87
C TRP A 111 3.37 2.37 3.54
N LEU A 112 2.10 1.94 3.50
CA LEU A 112 1.37 1.48 2.34
C LEU A 112 0.24 2.47 2.01
N LEU A 113 -0.03 2.68 0.72
CA LEU A 113 -1.17 3.47 0.25
C LEU A 113 -2.47 2.66 0.21
#